data_AF-A0A2J6HLZ4-F1
#
_entry.id   AF-A0A2J6HLZ4-F1
#
_cell.length_a   1.000
_cell.length_b   1.000
_cell.length_c   1.000
_cell.angle_alpha   90.00
_cell.angle_beta   90.00
_cell.angle_gamma   90.00
#
_symmetry.space_group_name_H-M   'P 1'
#
loop_
_entity.id
_entity.type
_entity.pdbx_description
1 polymer ?
#
loop_
_entity_poly.entity_id
_entity_poly.type
_entity_poly.pdbx_seq_one_letter_code
_entity_poly.pdbx_strand_id
1 'polypeptide(L)'
;FGDGSGIWKSTDGGDTWEEMTNGVPTGSNVGRIGLAIAKSNPDVLYAIYDLPNYEVNVFRTDDGGFSWNQTNDNALYGMNSSFGWYFGQIRVDPENENRVYVFGVEMYRSDNGGESWIVLADYGNTYEIHVDHHAMYIDENTGRIFEGNDGGLYISDNYGEDWQKLNKLGITQFYDIEIDYLLPHRLYGGTQDNNTVRSLTGATDSWQAILGGDGFYSLVDYTNSNIIYAESQYGGLAKSTNGGGSFNYIAGQMENDRINWSAPLIMHPEDPETLYFGTHRVWKTINGGSFWTAVSGDLTQGGSGGFHTLTTLAISSINPAIVLAGSADGRVHISTTNGLVWTDITEGLPVRWITRVETDPFDENTIYATVSGFRWDEPQPHVFKSTDLGENWTSISGNLPDLPVNNLKIDPENEGFMFVGTDAGVYYTEDGGDYWENIMSNLPNVPVTAMKIHNPTRKLVIGTYGISAYSLNLDYLVSAEENSFEASAGLICYPNPASARNGNISMEFKGMFTENSRIEITDISGRKVKMLHLPVGNNKVIWDATNYNGAKVPPGMYIASMQLHKEIHSVKIQITD
;
A
#
# COMPACT_ATOMS: atom_id res chain seq x y z
N PHE A 1 -0.57 -17.38 25.57
CA PHE A 1 -0.77 -18.27 26.73
C PHE A 1 -1.71 -17.60 27.72
N GLY A 2 -2.54 -18.35 28.44
CA GLY A 2 -3.42 -17.76 29.44
C GLY A 2 -4.23 -18.78 30.25
N ASP A 3 -4.58 -18.43 31.48
CA ASP A 3 -5.29 -19.30 32.42
C ASP A 3 -6.69 -19.75 31.95
N GLY A 4 -7.29 -19.02 31.00
CA GLY A 4 -8.58 -19.37 30.40
C GLY A 4 -8.47 -20.23 29.13
N SER A 5 -7.26 -20.59 28.69
CA SER A 5 -7.07 -21.43 27.51
C SER A 5 -7.35 -22.89 27.85
N GLY A 6 -8.25 -23.52 27.08
CA GLY A 6 -8.59 -24.92 27.25
C GLY A 6 -9.55 -25.41 26.17
N ILE A 7 -9.82 -26.71 26.16
CA ILE A 7 -10.84 -27.31 25.30
C ILE A 7 -12.14 -27.33 26.10
N TRP A 8 -13.21 -26.81 25.51
CA TRP A 8 -14.54 -26.82 26.13
C TRP A 8 -15.49 -27.63 25.26
N LYS A 9 -16.34 -28.44 25.90
CA LYS A 9 -17.31 -29.30 25.23
C LYS A 9 -18.72 -28.97 25.69
N SER A 10 -19.64 -28.91 24.74
CA SER A 10 -21.08 -28.89 24.97
C SER A 10 -21.72 -30.07 24.26
N THR A 11 -22.78 -30.61 24.85
CA THR A 11 -23.60 -31.70 24.27
C THR A 11 -25.09 -31.35 24.21
N ASP A 12 -25.46 -30.13 24.58
CA ASP A 12 -26.82 -29.62 24.66
C ASP A 12 -27.07 -28.44 23.71
N GLY A 13 -26.25 -28.31 22.66
CA GLY A 13 -26.38 -27.23 21.67
C GLY A 13 -25.75 -25.91 22.10
N GLY A 14 -24.90 -25.92 23.13
CA GLY A 14 -24.15 -24.76 23.61
C GLY A 14 -24.74 -24.09 24.86
N ASP A 15 -25.78 -24.67 25.46
CA ASP A 15 -26.42 -24.15 26.68
C ASP A 15 -25.49 -24.32 27.89
N THR A 16 -24.79 -25.45 27.98
CA THR A 16 -23.76 -25.70 29.01
C THR A 16 -22.45 -26.17 28.39
N TRP A 17 -21.36 -25.81 29.07
CA TRP A 17 -19.99 -26.11 28.65
C TRP A 17 -19.21 -26.69 29.83
N GLU A 18 -18.50 -27.78 29.56
CA GLU A 18 -17.56 -28.41 30.48
C GLU A 18 -16.15 -28.26 29.93
N GLU A 19 -15.20 -27.92 30.80
CA GLU A 19 -13.78 -27.87 30.44
C GLU A 19 -13.20 -29.29 30.40
N MET A 20 -12.60 -29.66 29.27
CA MET A 20 -11.95 -30.95 29.09
C MET A 20 -10.53 -30.86 29.65
N THR A 21 -10.29 -31.56 30.76
CA THR A 21 -9.02 -31.52 31.50
C THR A 21 -8.33 -32.89 31.59
N ASN A 22 -9.01 -33.97 31.18
CA ASN A 22 -8.52 -35.33 31.31
C ASN A 22 -7.53 -35.67 30.19
N GLY A 23 -6.24 -35.61 30.50
CA GLY A 23 -5.16 -36.02 29.59
C GLY A 23 -4.62 -34.92 28.67
N VAL A 24 -5.05 -33.66 28.87
CA VAL A 24 -4.52 -32.48 28.18
C VAL A 24 -3.94 -31.45 29.16
N PRO A 25 -3.00 -30.59 28.72
CA PRO A 25 -2.47 -29.49 29.51
C PRO A 25 -3.55 -28.46 29.88
N THR A 26 -3.42 -27.87 31.07
CA THR A 26 -4.29 -26.79 31.60
C THR A 26 -3.46 -25.68 32.25
N GLY A 27 -4.06 -24.51 32.47
CA GLY A 27 -3.46 -23.38 33.19
C GLY A 27 -2.64 -22.43 32.33
N SER A 28 -1.89 -21.53 32.99
CA SER A 28 -1.22 -20.36 32.38
C SER A 28 -0.29 -20.63 31.20
N ASN A 29 0.20 -21.87 31.09
CA ASN A 29 1.17 -22.27 30.07
C ASN A 29 0.50 -22.78 28.79
N VAL A 30 -0.84 -22.87 28.74
CA VAL A 30 -1.55 -23.31 27.54
C VAL A 30 -1.63 -22.18 26.52
N GLY A 31 -1.10 -22.43 25.32
CA GLY A 31 -1.08 -21.50 24.21
C GLY A 31 -2.30 -21.65 23.30
N ARG A 32 -2.11 -21.39 22.02
CA ARG A 32 -3.16 -21.59 21.02
C ARG A 32 -3.45 -23.08 20.87
N ILE A 33 -4.74 -23.40 20.77
CA ILE A 33 -5.22 -24.77 20.57
C ILE A 33 -5.89 -24.85 19.21
N GLY A 34 -5.41 -25.74 18.35
CA GLY A 34 -6.11 -26.15 17.13
C GLY A 34 -6.88 -27.43 17.38
N LEU A 35 -8.12 -27.53 16.90
CA LEU A 35 -8.98 -28.71 17.07
C LEU A 35 -9.50 -29.19 15.71
N ALA A 36 -9.53 -30.51 15.52
CA ALA A 36 -10.19 -31.12 14.36
C ALA A 36 -10.88 -32.43 14.77
N ILE A 37 -12.07 -32.64 14.19
CA ILE A 37 -12.85 -33.87 14.34
C ILE A 37 -12.63 -34.71 13.09
N ALA A 38 -12.39 -36.02 13.24
CA ALA A 38 -12.31 -36.93 12.11
C ALA A 38 -13.72 -37.12 11.52
N LYS A 39 -13.90 -36.79 10.25
CA LYS A 39 -15.20 -36.97 9.58
C LYS A 39 -15.57 -38.45 9.42
N SER A 40 -14.57 -39.29 9.17
CA SER A 40 -14.71 -40.74 9.05
C SER A 40 -15.13 -41.44 10.36
N ASN A 41 -14.85 -40.81 11.51
CA ASN A 41 -15.24 -41.31 12.83
C ASN A 41 -15.33 -40.16 13.86
N PRO A 42 -16.55 -39.66 14.16
CA PRO A 42 -16.72 -38.50 15.04
C PRO A 42 -16.31 -38.70 16.51
N ASP A 43 -16.04 -39.93 16.95
CA ASP A 43 -15.47 -40.19 18.28
C ASP A 43 -13.96 -39.86 18.32
N VAL A 44 -13.32 -39.76 17.15
CA VAL A 44 -11.90 -39.40 17.03
C VAL A 44 -11.73 -37.90 16.81
N LEU A 45 -11.04 -37.24 17.73
CA LEU A 45 -10.66 -35.83 17.60
C LEU A 45 -9.18 -35.68 17.88
N TYR A 46 -8.60 -34.64 17.30
CA TYR A 46 -7.23 -34.23 17.56
C TYR A 46 -7.17 -32.78 18.04
N ALA A 47 -6.23 -32.53 18.94
CA ALA A 47 -5.90 -31.20 19.43
C ALA A 47 -4.40 -30.95 19.29
N ILE A 48 -4.01 -29.83 18.69
CA ILE A 48 -2.62 -29.33 18.69
C ILE A 48 -2.51 -28.20 19.71
N TYR A 49 -1.49 -28.25 20.55
CA TYR A 49 -1.19 -27.27 21.58
C TYR A 49 0.16 -26.63 21.30
N ASP A 50 0.16 -25.31 21.20
CA ASP A 50 1.38 -24.51 21.30
C ASP A 50 1.72 -24.29 22.78
N LEU A 51 2.94 -24.63 23.19
CA LEU A 51 3.39 -24.62 24.58
C LEU A 51 4.69 -23.80 24.72
N PRO A 52 5.08 -23.43 25.96
CA PRO A 52 6.32 -22.71 26.20
C PRO A 52 7.55 -23.47 25.68
N ASN A 53 8.63 -22.74 25.43
CA ASN A 53 9.88 -23.29 24.90
C ASN A 53 9.74 -23.93 23.51
N TYR A 54 8.83 -23.42 22.67
CA TYR A 54 8.64 -23.89 21.30
C TYR A 54 8.12 -25.33 21.20
N GLU A 55 7.60 -25.88 22.29
CA GLU A 55 7.01 -27.22 22.31
C GLU A 55 5.65 -27.20 21.62
N VAL A 56 5.41 -28.19 20.77
CA VAL A 56 4.12 -28.41 20.10
C VAL A 56 3.69 -29.85 20.34
N ASN A 57 2.56 -30.02 21.03
CA ASN A 57 2.04 -31.33 21.40
C ASN A 57 0.70 -31.58 20.71
N VAL A 58 0.50 -32.80 20.24
CA VAL A 58 -0.71 -33.30 19.58
C VAL A 58 -1.33 -34.35 20.50
N PHE A 59 -2.61 -34.15 20.77
CA PHE A 59 -3.44 -35.03 21.58
C PHE A 59 -4.54 -35.64 20.73
N ARG A 60 -4.84 -36.91 20.98
CA ARG A 60 -5.94 -37.65 20.36
C ARG A 60 -6.91 -38.14 21.41
N THR A 61 -8.18 -38.10 21.08
CA THR A 61 -9.26 -38.79 21.79
C THR A 61 -9.90 -39.79 20.84
N ASP A 62 -10.40 -40.90 21.39
CA ASP A 62 -11.18 -41.92 20.68
C ASP A 62 -12.56 -42.14 21.33
N ASP A 63 -12.96 -41.23 22.22
CA ASP A 63 -14.21 -41.28 22.99
C ASP A 63 -14.99 -39.96 22.92
N GLY A 64 -14.83 -39.19 21.84
CA GLY A 64 -15.54 -37.94 21.62
C GLY A 64 -15.09 -36.82 22.57
N GLY A 65 -13.85 -36.89 23.09
CA GLY A 65 -13.23 -35.85 23.90
C GLY A 65 -13.33 -36.03 25.42
N PHE A 66 -13.78 -37.18 25.92
CA PHE A 66 -13.81 -37.44 27.37
C PHE A 66 -12.43 -37.74 27.96
N SER A 67 -11.55 -38.40 27.18
CA SER A 67 -10.16 -38.64 27.54
C SER A 67 -9.24 -38.41 26.35
N TRP A 68 -8.07 -37.84 26.63
CA TRP A 68 -7.09 -37.46 25.63
C TRP A 68 -5.74 -38.11 25.94
N ASN A 69 -5.00 -38.47 24.89
CA ASN A 69 -3.64 -39.01 24.99
C ASN A 69 -2.72 -38.20 24.08
N GLN A 70 -1.56 -37.79 24.58
CA GLN A 70 -0.52 -37.22 23.72
C GLN A 70 0.01 -38.31 22.79
N THR A 71 0.06 -38.02 21.50
CA THR A 71 0.47 -39.00 20.47
C THR A 71 1.89 -38.75 19.96
N ASN A 72 2.34 -37.49 19.92
CA ASN A 72 3.66 -37.15 19.41
C ASN A 72 4.73 -37.09 20.52
N ASP A 73 5.98 -37.25 20.10
CA ASP A 73 7.17 -36.93 20.88
C ASP A 73 7.70 -35.51 20.49
N ASN A 74 9.01 -35.32 20.45
CA ASN A 74 9.63 -34.04 20.08
C ASN A 74 9.68 -33.77 18.56
N ALA A 75 9.06 -34.61 17.72
CA ALA A 75 9.12 -34.47 16.26
C ALA A 75 8.63 -33.10 15.73
N LEU A 76 7.77 -32.39 16.46
CA LEU A 76 7.19 -31.10 16.07
C LEU A 76 7.84 -29.90 16.78
N TYR A 77 8.93 -30.12 17.51
CA TYR A 77 9.59 -29.06 18.27
C TYR A 77 10.02 -27.91 17.35
N GLY A 78 9.58 -26.69 17.66
CA GLY A 78 9.95 -25.51 16.89
C GLY A 78 9.12 -25.23 15.63
N MET A 79 8.17 -26.08 15.25
CA MET A 79 7.43 -25.94 13.99
C MET A 79 6.66 -24.61 13.84
N ASN A 80 6.30 -23.97 14.96
CA ASN A 80 5.61 -22.68 15.00
C ASN A 80 6.56 -21.47 15.16
N SER A 81 7.87 -21.70 15.31
CA SER A 81 8.84 -20.68 15.70
C SER A 81 8.33 -19.87 16.92
N SER A 82 8.59 -18.57 16.99
CA SER A 82 8.05 -17.67 18.03
C SER A 82 6.60 -17.22 17.79
N PHE A 83 5.90 -17.79 16.81
CA PHE A 83 4.62 -17.31 16.30
C PHE A 83 3.45 -18.27 16.56
N GLY A 84 3.56 -19.13 17.58
CA GLY A 84 2.51 -20.09 17.94
C GLY A 84 1.12 -19.49 18.23
N TRP A 85 1.05 -18.19 18.55
CA TRP A 85 -0.21 -17.46 18.67
C TRP A 85 -0.90 -17.23 17.32
N TYR A 86 -0.15 -17.21 16.22
CA TYR A 86 -0.60 -17.02 14.85
C TYR A 86 -0.86 -18.35 14.13
N PHE A 87 -0.05 -19.37 14.44
CA PHE A 87 -0.10 -20.74 13.90
C PHE A 87 -0.87 -21.74 14.79
N GLY A 88 -0.67 -23.04 14.62
CA GLY A 88 -1.26 -24.06 15.49
C GLY A 88 -2.62 -24.53 15.00
N GLN A 89 -2.67 -24.99 13.76
CA GLN A 89 -3.86 -25.58 13.16
C GLN A 89 -3.62 -27.05 12.82
N ILE A 90 -4.71 -27.82 12.82
CA ILE A 90 -4.71 -29.26 12.51
C ILE A 90 -5.88 -29.59 11.57
N ARG A 91 -5.68 -30.52 10.64
CA ARG A 91 -6.73 -31.13 9.81
C ARG A 91 -6.63 -32.65 9.86
N VAL A 92 -7.77 -33.32 9.72
CA VAL A 92 -7.86 -34.77 9.56
C VAL A 92 -8.33 -35.05 8.13
N ASP A 93 -7.76 -36.07 7.50
CA ASP A 93 -8.26 -36.58 6.22
C ASP A 93 -9.73 -37.01 6.38
N PRO A 94 -10.65 -36.54 5.52
CA PRO A 94 -12.07 -36.89 5.58
C PRO A 94 -12.36 -38.40 5.61
N GLU A 95 -11.53 -39.20 4.94
CA GLU A 95 -11.74 -40.64 4.74
C GLU A 95 -10.84 -41.51 5.62
N ASN A 96 -9.88 -40.91 6.36
CA ASN A 96 -8.95 -41.64 7.21
C ASN A 96 -8.63 -40.90 8.52
N GLU A 97 -9.25 -41.35 9.62
CA GLU A 97 -9.05 -40.80 10.97
C GLU A 97 -7.60 -40.81 11.47
N ASN A 98 -6.71 -41.62 10.87
CA ASN A 98 -5.30 -41.72 11.27
C ASN A 98 -4.39 -40.81 10.43
N ARG A 99 -4.88 -40.21 9.35
CA ARG A 99 -4.11 -39.26 8.55
C ARG A 99 -4.42 -37.84 9.01
N VAL A 100 -3.42 -37.19 9.59
CA VAL A 100 -3.56 -35.84 10.16
C VAL A 100 -2.45 -34.93 9.68
N TYR A 101 -2.79 -33.66 9.52
CA TYR A 101 -1.91 -32.61 9.05
C TYR A 101 -1.84 -31.52 10.10
N VAL A 102 -0.64 -31.09 10.45
CA VAL A 102 -0.40 -29.94 11.34
C VAL A 102 0.37 -28.88 10.59
N PHE A 103 0.01 -27.63 10.80
CA PHE A 103 0.57 -26.50 10.06
C PHE A 103 0.86 -25.32 10.98
N GLY A 104 2.08 -24.80 10.79
CA GLY A 104 2.60 -23.57 11.35
C GLY A 104 3.55 -22.90 10.38
N VAL A 105 4.75 -22.49 10.81
CA VAL A 105 5.81 -22.07 9.88
C VAL A 105 6.16 -23.26 8.97
N GLU A 106 6.23 -24.44 9.56
CA GLU A 106 6.43 -25.72 8.88
C GLU A 106 5.12 -26.52 8.83
N MET A 107 5.04 -27.48 7.91
CA MET A 107 3.89 -28.37 7.75
C MET A 107 4.30 -29.83 7.80
N TYR A 108 3.53 -30.62 8.56
CA TYR A 108 3.78 -32.04 8.75
C TYR A 108 2.51 -32.87 8.53
N ARG A 109 2.69 -34.13 8.13
CA ARG A 109 1.65 -35.16 8.08
C ARG A 109 2.01 -36.34 8.96
N SER A 110 1.01 -36.93 9.62
CA SER A 110 1.09 -38.27 10.20
C SER A 110 0.11 -39.19 9.48
N ASP A 111 0.48 -40.46 9.28
CA ASP A 111 -0.38 -41.50 8.71
C ASP A 111 -0.78 -42.57 9.76
N ASN A 112 -0.39 -42.37 11.03
CA ASN A 112 -0.62 -43.29 12.15
C ASN A 112 -1.15 -42.58 13.40
N GLY A 113 -2.02 -41.59 13.21
CA GLY A 113 -2.72 -40.92 14.30
C GLY A 113 -1.82 -40.10 15.21
N GLY A 114 -0.73 -39.54 14.68
CA GLY A 114 0.16 -38.63 15.38
C GLY A 114 1.36 -39.28 16.08
N GLU A 115 1.57 -40.60 15.94
CA GLU A 115 2.71 -41.31 16.52
C GLU A 115 4.04 -41.00 15.79
N SER A 116 3.99 -40.74 14.48
CA SER A 116 5.15 -40.33 13.68
C SER A 116 4.77 -39.32 12.61
N TRP A 117 5.73 -38.47 12.22
CA TRP A 117 5.49 -37.30 11.36
C TRP A 117 6.45 -37.27 10.17
N ILE A 118 5.92 -36.81 9.04
CA ILE A 118 6.61 -36.58 7.77
C ILE A 118 6.57 -35.08 7.52
N VAL A 119 7.73 -34.47 7.26
CA VAL A 119 7.84 -33.05 6.86
C VAL A 119 7.30 -32.92 5.44
N LEU A 120 6.32 -32.04 5.23
CA LEU A 120 5.77 -31.73 3.92
C LEU A 120 6.28 -30.38 3.39
N ALA A 121 6.56 -29.44 4.29
CA ALA A 121 7.07 -28.13 3.93
C ALA A 121 7.88 -27.51 5.09
N ASP A 122 9.06 -26.98 4.75
CA ASP A 122 9.96 -26.26 5.65
C ASP A 122 10.88 -25.30 4.86
N TYR A 123 11.85 -24.68 5.53
CA TYR A 123 12.84 -23.83 4.86
C TYR A 123 13.75 -24.58 3.85
N GLY A 124 13.74 -25.91 3.83
CA GLY A 124 14.50 -26.76 2.92
C GLY A 124 13.87 -26.95 1.54
N ASN A 125 12.56 -26.71 1.39
CA ASN A 125 11.84 -26.88 0.11
C ASN A 125 11.07 -25.64 -0.37
N THR A 126 11.51 -24.42 -0.01
CA THR A 126 10.84 -23.16 -0.40
C THR A 126 10.75 -22.91 -1.91
N TYR A 127 11.52 -23.63 -2.72
CA TYR A 127 11.43 -23.60 -4.18
C TYR A 127 10.17 -24.29 -4.72
N GLU A 128 9.52 -25.11 -3.90
CA GLU A 128 8.33 -25.89 -4.24
C GLU A 128 7.07 -25.31 -3.61
N ILE A 129 7.10 -25.07 -2.29
CA ILE A 129 6.00 -24.53 -1.49
C ILE A 129 6.53 -23.52 -0.49
N HIS A 130 5.77 -22.45 -0.23
CA HIS A 130 6.16 -21.45 0.76
C HIS A 130 5.95 -21.98 2.18
N VAL A 131 6.67 -21.41 3.15
CA VAL A 131 6.42 -21.62 4.59
C VAL A 131 5.16 -20.86 5.04
N ASP A 132 4.85 -20.84 6.34
CA ASP A 132 3.77 -20.05 6.93
C ASP A 132 2.37 -20.48 6.45
N HIS A 133 1.98 -21.65 6.92
CA HIS A 133 0.80 -22.40 6.49
C HIS A 133 -0.44 -22.06 7.32
N HIS A 134 -1.51 -21.65 6.65
CA HIS A 134 -2.70 -21.07 7.30
C HIS A 134 -3.98 -21.85 7.09
N ALA A 135 -4.13 -22.48 5.93
CA ALA A 135 -5.37 -23.13 5.54
C ALA A 135 -5.12 -24.41 4.77
N MET A 136 -5.96 -25.40 5.01
CA MET A 136 -5.99 -26.62 4.22
C MET A 136 -7.43 -27.08 4.03
N TYR A 137 -7.75 -27.47 2.80
CA TYR A 137 -8.96 -28.18 2.43
C TYR A 137 -8.59 -29.47 1.70
N ILE A 138 -9.23 -30.57 2.07
CA ILE A 138 -9.02 -31.88 1.46
C ILE A 138 -10.35 -32.28 0.80
N ASP A 139 -10.33 -32.45 -0.51
CA ASP A 139 -11.49 -32.93 -1.25
C ASP A 139 -11.71 -34.42 -0.97
N GLU A 140 -12.83 -34.75 -0.34
CA GLU A 140 -13.16 -36.12 0.09
C GLU A 140 -13.32 -37.12 -1.06
N ASN A 141 -13.68 -36.66 -2.26
CA ASN A 141 -13.93 -37.55 -3.39
C ASN A 141 -12.64 -37.95 -4.12
N THR A 142 -11.66 -37.06 -4.09
CA THR A 142 -10.42 -37.19 -4.88
C THR A 142 -9.18 -37.35 -4.02
N GLY A 143 -9.23 -36.97 -2.75
CA GLY A 143 -8.07 -36.85 -1.87
C GLY A 143 -7.17 -35.64 -2.19
N ARG A 144 -7.59 -34.77 -3.12
CA ARG A 144 -6.82 -33.58 -3.49
C ARG A 144 -6.77 -32.58 -2.34
N ILE A 145 -5.57 -32.09 -2.07
CA ILE A 145 -5.33 -31.07 -1.05
C ILE A 145 -5.20 -29.71 -1.72
N PHE A 146 -5.85 -28.71 -1.12
CA PHE A 146 -5.64 -27.30 -1.37
C PHE A 146 -5.03 -26.70 -0.11
N GLU A 147 -3.88 -26.07 -0.25
CA GLU A 147 -3.12 -25.50 0.88
C GLU A 147 -2.88 -24.02 0.61
N GLY A 148 -3.25 -23.19 1.59
CA GLY A 148 -3.11 -21.75 1.57
C GLY A 148 -2.10 -21.30 2.61
N ASN A 149 -1.06 -20.64 2.13
CA ASN A 149 0.05 -20.10 2.91
C ASN A 149 0.36 -18.66 2.47
N ASP A 150 1.34 -18.01 3.10
CA ASP A 150 1.71 -16.62 2.78
C ASP A 150 2.25 -16.46 1.34
N GLY A 151 2.69 -17.54 0.71
CA GLY A 151 3.06 -17.58 -0.71
C GLY A 151 1.89 -17.72 -1.69
N GLY A 152 0.67 -17.99 -1.20
CA GLY A 152 -0.55 -18.12 -2.00
C GLY A 152 -1.23 -19.50 -1.89
N LEU A 153 -1.76 -20.00 -3.01
CA LEU A 153 -2.53 -21.24 -3.05
C LEU A 153 -1.76 -22.35 -3.79
N TYR A 154 -1.69 -23.53 -3.17
CA TYR A 154 -1.00 -24.71 -3.67
C TYR A 154 -1.96 -25.90 -3.72
N ILE A 155 -1.68 -26.85 -4.60
CA ILE A 155 -2.42 -28.11 -4.71
C ILE A 155 -1.49 -29.31 -4.62
N SER A 156 -1.99 -30.40 -4.05
CA SER A 156 -1.33 -31.70 -4.04
C SER A 156 -2.32 -32.83 -4.32
N ASP A 157 -1.90 -33.80 -5.13
CA ASP A 157 -2.68 -35.01 -5.49
C ASP A 157 -2.12 -36.28 -4.85
N ASN A 158 -1.10 -36.15 -4.00
CA ASN A 158 -0.37 -37.26 -3.38
C ASN A 158 -0.16 -37.04 -1.88
N TYR A 159 -1.21 -36.58 -1.20
CA TYR A 159 -1.22 -36.39 0.25
C TYR A 159 -0.21 -35.35 0.78
N GLY A 160 0.24 -34.42 -0.07
CA GLY A 160 1.17 -33.34 0.30
C GLY A 160 2.64 -33.66 0.07
N GLU A 161 2.98 -34.79 -0.58
CA GLU A 161 4.37 -35.15 -0.90
C GLU A 161 4.98 -34.23 -1.96
N ASP A 162 4.18 -33.81 -2.94
CA ASP A 162 4.56 -32.77 -3.91
C ASP A 162 3.48 -31.69 -4.02
N TRP A 163 3.91 -30.46 -4.32
CA TRP A 163 3.05 -29.28 -4.43
C TRP A 163 3.14 -28.57 -5.78
N GLN A 164 1.99 -28.14 -6.29
CA GLN A 164 1.88 -27.26 -7.43
C GLN A 164 1.26 -25.92 -7.03
N LYS A 165 2.00 -24.83 -7.22
CA LYS A 165 1.48 -23.47 -7.01
C LYS A 165 0.43 -23.08 -8.06
N LEU A 166 -0.70 -22.54 -7.62
CA LEU A 166 -1.73 -21.94 -8.47
C LEU A 166 -1.45 -20.46 -8.74
N ASN A 167 -0.51 -20.19 -9.66
CA ASN A 167 -0.05 -18.84 -10.05
C ASN A 167 -1.00 -18.05 -10.96
N LYS A 168 -2.32 -18.16 -10.76
CA LYS A 168 -3.32 -17.42 -11.56
C LYS A 168 -4.19 -16.49 -10.73
N LEU A 169 -3.94 -16.41 -9.43
CA LEU A 169 -4.66 -15.54 -8.53
C LEU A 169 -3.90 -14.21 -8.40
N GLY A 170 -4.57 -13.10 -8.71
CA GLY A 170 -4.02 -11.76 -8.49
C GLY A 170 -4.19 -11.35 -7.02
N ILE A 171 -3.51 -12.03 -6.09
CA ILE A 171 -3.68 -11.86 -4.63
C ILE A 171 -2.43 -11.31 -3.92
N THR A 172 -1.41 -10.91 -4.67
CA THR A 172 -0.16 -10.38 -4.11
C THR A 172 -0.41 -9.09 -3.33
N GLN A 173 0.24 -8.96 -2.17
CA GLN A 173 0.23 -7.77 -1.33
C GLN A 173 1.48 -6.94 -1.60
N PHE A 174 1.32 -5.75 -2.20
CA PHE A 174 2.42 -4.83 -2.46
C PHE A 174 2.55 -3.79 -1.34
N TYR A 175 3.76 -3.59 -0.84
CA TYR A 175 4.11 -2.44 0.02
C TYR A 175 4.51 -1.22 -0.81
N ASP A 176 5.22 -1.45 -1.92
CA ASP A 176 5.65 -0.40 -2.85
C ASP A 176 5.65 -0.87 -4.31
N ILE A 177 5.62 0.06 -5.26
CA ILE A 177 5.61 -0.24 -6.70
C ILE A 177 6.46 0.78 -7.48
N GLU A 178 7.18 0.31 -8.50
CA GLU A 178 8.05 1.12 -9.34
C GLU A 178 7.95 0.72 -10.81
N ILE A 179 8.23 1.69 -11.69
CA ILE A 179 8.25 1.56 -13.14
C ILE A 179 9.59 2.05 -13.69
N ASP A 180 10.20 1.25 -14.56
CA ASP A 180 11.45 1.63 -15.21
C ASP A 180 11.21 2.81 -16.16
N TYR A 181 11.91 3.92 -15.92
CA TYR A 181 11.76 5.15 -16.69
C TYR A 181 12.14 4.99 -18.17
N LEU A 182 13.16 4.19 -18.48
CA LEU A 182 13.59 3.98 -19.87
C LEU A 182 12.75 2.91 -20.56
N LEU A 183 12.21 1.97 -19.79
CA LEU A 183 11.50 0.79 -20.29
C LEU A 183 10.19 0.57 -19.52
N PRO A 184 9.15 1.40 -19.73
CA PRO A 184 7.92 1.48 -18.89
C PRO A 184 6.97 0.27 -18.98
N HIS A 185 7.42 -0.81 -19.61
CA HIS A 185 6.80 -2.14 -19.51
C HIS A 185 7.44 -2.98 -18.40
N ARG A 186 8.62 -2.61 -17.89
CA ARG A 186 9.27 -3.24 -16.74
C ARG A 186 8.73 -2.64 -15.45
N LEU A 187 8.25 -3.50 -14.58
CA LEU A 187 7.61 -3.15 -13.31
C LEU A 187 8.32 -3.87 -12.18
N TYR A 188 8.39 -3.21 -11.03
CA TYR A 188 9.07 -3.67 -9.83
C TYR A 188 8.16 -3.41 -8.64
N GLY A 189 8.30 -4.19 -7.57
CA GLY A 189 7.58 -3.89 -6.35
C GLY A 189 8.03 -4.74 -5.19
N GLY A 190 7.94 -4.15 -4.01
CA GLY A 190 8.13 -4.84 -2.76
C GLY A 190 6.85 -5.53 -2.32
N THR A 191 6.93 -6.80 -1.94
CA THR A 191 5.75 -7.59 -1.55
C THR A 191 5.91 -8.21 -0.17
N GLN A 192 4.79 -8.34 0.54
CA GLN A 192 4.75 -9.02 1.83
C GLN A 192 5.05 -10.51 1.68
N ASP A 193 6.01 -11.01 2.46
CA ASP A 193 6.49 -12.40 2.53
C ASP A 193 6.96 -13.01 1.18
N ASN A 194 6.93 -12.23 0.10
CA ASN A 194 7.04 -12.73 -1.27
C ASN A 194 8.14 -12.04 -2.08
N ASN A 195 9.18 -11.52 -1.41
CA ASN A 195 10.37 -10.92 -2.03
C ASN A 195 10.12 -9.51 -2.59
N THR A 196 11.21 -8.83 -2.94
CA THR A 196 11.12 -7.81 -4.00
C THR A 196 11.00 -8.54 -5.34
N VAL A 197 9.97 -8.19 -6.11
CA VAL A 197 9.66 -8.84 -7.39
C VAL A 197 9.78 -7.88 -8.56
N ARG A 198 9.98 -8.44 -9.75
CA ARG A 198 10.06 -7.69 -11.00
C ARG A 198 9.43 -8.44 -12.16
N SER A 199 8.72 -7.71 -13.01
CA SER A 199 8.34 -8.13 -14.35
C SER A 199 9.14 -7.39 -15.41
N LEU A 200 9.72 -8.11 -16.38
CA LEU A 200 10.45 -7.51 -17.48
C LEU A 200 9.58 -7.15 -18.70
N THR A 201 8.31 -7.57 -18.70
CA THR A 201 7.37 -7.35 -19.82
C THR A 201 6.07 -6.66 -19.37
N GLY A 202 5.80 -6.64 -18.07
CA GLY A 202 4.55 -6.15 -17.50
C GLY A 202 3.40 -7.15 -17.60
N ALA A 203 3.65 -8.35 -18.12
CA ALA A 203 2.65 -9.42 -18.16
C ALA A 203 2.36 -9.96 -16.75
N THR A 204 1.16 -10.51 -16.56
CA THR A 204 0.70 -11.03 -15.27
C THR A 204 1.47 -12.26 -14.80
N ASP A 205 2.09 -13.00 -15.72
CA ASP A 205 2.80 -14.26 -15.48
C ASP A 205 4.34 -14.14 -15.57
N SER A 206 4.87 -12.93 -15.69
CA SER A 206 6.31 -12.69 -15.90
C SER A 206 7.03 -12.09 -14.69
N TRP A 207 6.40 -12.12 -13.51
CA TRP A 207 6.97 -11.63 -12.26
C TRP A 207 7.91 -12.66 -11.65
N GLN A 208 9.10 -12.22 -11.24
CA GLN A 208 10.12 -13.05 -10.60
C GLN A 208 10.71 -12.33 -9.39
N ALA A 209 11.07 -13.09 -8.35
CA ALA A 209 11.83 -12.57 -7.22
C ALA A 209 13.22 -12.11 -7.66
N ILE A 210 13.68 -10.97 -7.14
CA ILE A 210 15.01 -10.40 -7.41
C ILE A 210 15.82 -10.12 -6.13
N LEU A 211 15.16 -9.94 -4.98
CA LEU A 211 15.80 -9.80 -3.66
C LEU A 211 14.92 -10.45 -2.59
N GLY A 212 15.51 -11.28 -1.73
CA GLY A 212 14.80 -12.08 -0.71
C GLY A 212 14.22 -11.30 0.47
N GLY A 213 13.33 -11.94 1.24
CA GLY A 213 12.63 -11.37 2.40
C GLY A 213 11.26 -10.80 2.03
N ASP A 214 10.68 -9.96 2.87
CA ASP A 214 9.66 -9.00 2.43
C ASP A 214 10.35 -7.97 1.55
N GLY A 215 9.72 -7.61 0.43
CA GLY A 215 10.22 -6.52 -0.40
C GLY A 215 9.58 -5.18 -0.03
N PHE A 216 10.34 -4.08 -0.15
CA PHE A 216 9.86 -2.71 0.08
C PHE A 216 10.21 -1.77 -1.07
N TYR A 217 10.84 -0.62 -0.79
CA TYR A 217 11.13 0.37 -1.82
C TYR A 217 12.02 -0.21 -2.91
N SER A 218 11.64 0.06 -4.16
CA SER A 218 12.41 -0.27 -5.34
C SER A 218 12.63 0.99 -6.16
N LEU A 219 13.87 1.22 -6.62
CA LEU A 219 14.17 2.31 -7.56
C LEU A 219 14.97 1.77 -8.74
N VAL A 220 14.69 2.29 -9.92
CA VAL A 220 15.47 2.04 -11.14
C VAL A 220 16.10 3.34 -11.57
N ASP A 221 17.41 3.33 -11.82
CA ASP A 221 18.13 4.48 -12.34
C ASP A 221 17.54 4.90 -13.69
N TYR A 222 17.04 6.13 -13.77
CA TYR A 222 16.34 6.66 -14.94
C TYR A 222 17.25 6.92 -16.15
N THR A 223 18.57 6.73 -15.99
CA THR A 223 19.56 6.78 -17.07
C THR A 223 20.13 5.40 -17.42
N ASN A 224 19.92 4.38 -16.57
CA ASN A 224 20.44 3.04 -16.77
C ASN A 224 19.62 1.95 -16.06
N SER A 225 18.74 1.27 -16.78
CA SER A 225 17.88 0.18 -16.27
C SER A 225 18.62 -1.04 -15.69
N ASN A 226 19.96 -1.11 -15.78
CA ASN A 226 20.73 -2.16 -15.09
C ASN A 226 21.03 -1.82 -13.62
N ILE A 227 20.89 -0.56 -13.23
CA ILE A 227 21.09 -0.12 -11.86
C ILE A 227 19.73 -0.11 -11.16
N ILE A 228 19.58 -1.03 -10.21
CA ILE A 228 18.34 -1.21 -9.43
C ILE A 228 18.71 -1.15 -7.96
N TYR A 229 17.92 -0.42 -7.19
CA TYR A 229 17.93 -0.44 -5.74
C TYR A 229 16.68 -1.19 -5.28
N ALA A 230 16.84 -2.11 -4.34
CA ALA A 230 15.76 -2.90 -3.79
C ALA A 230 15.99 -3.06 -2.28
N GLU A 231 14.91 -3.10 -1.52
CA GLU A 231 14.93 -3.11 -0.06
C GLU A 231 14.26 -4.38 0.48
N SER A 232 14.84 -4.93 1.55
CA SER A 232 14.21 -5.89 2.46
C SER A 232 14.07 -5.33 3.89
N GLN A 233 13.51 -6.11 4.82
CA GLN A 233 13.04 -5.61 6.12
C GLN A 233 14.09 -4.78 6.86
N TYR A 234 13.61 -3.73 7.56
CA TYR A 234 14.43 -2.89 8.42
C TYR A 234 15.58 -2.19 7.68
N GLY A 235 15.33 -1.75 6.44
CA GLY A 235 16.32 -1.04 5.64
C GLY A 235 17.43 -1.94 5.08
N GLY A 236 17.12 -3.20 4.78
CA GLY A 236 17.96 -4.12 4.01
C GLY A 236 18.13 -3.64 2.56
N LEU A 237 18.76 -2.49 2.37
CA LEU A 237 18.91 -1.84 1.08
C LEU A 237 20.08 -2.43 0.32
N ALA A 238 19.79 -2.93 -0.88
CA ALA A 238 20.75 -3.51 -1.78
C ALA A 238 20.71 -2.87 -3.18
N LYS A 239 21.85 -2.91 -3.86
CA LYS A 239 22.02 -2.41 -5.21
C LYS A 239 22.43 -3.53 -6.15
N SER A 240 21.79 -3.57 -7.31
CA SER A 240 22.20 -4.33 -8.48
C SER A 240 22.82 -3.41 -9.54
N THR A 241 23.81 -3.92 -10.27
CA THR A 241 24.42 -3.24 -11.42
C THR A 241 24.33 -4.07 -12.71
N ASN A 242 23.63 -5.20 -12.66
CA ASN A 242 23.47 -6.15 -13.77
C ASN A 242 21.99 -6.45 -14.06
N GLY A 243 21.12 -5.48 -13.79
CA GLY A 243 19.69 -5.62 -14.05
C GLY A 243 19.06 -6.71 -13.18
N GLY A 244 19.34 -6.71 -11.88
CA GLY A 244 18.68 -7.57 -10.89
C GLY A 244 19.14 -9.03 -10.90
N GLY A 245 20.24 -9.35 -11.58
CA GLY A 245 20.83 -10.70 -11.56
C GLY A 245 21.57 -11.01 -10.26
N SER A 246 22.15 -9.98 -9.63
CA SER A 246 22.73 -10.05 -8.29
C SER A 246 22.67 -8.70 -7.59
N PHE A 247 22.72 -8.73 -6.25
CA PHE A 247 22.62 -7.55 -5.39
C PHE A 247 23.75 -7.52 -4.36
N ASN A 248 24.21 -6.32 -4.01
CA ASN A 248 25.11 -6.06 -2.89
C ASN A 248 24.42 -5.12 -1.90
N TYR A 249 24.43 -5.44 -0.61
CA TYR A 249 23.88 -4.55 0.42
C TYR A 249 24.73 -3.29 0.57
N ILE A 250 24.07 -2.14 0.65
CA ILE A 250 24.70 -0.80 0.64
C ILE A 250 24.35 0.06 1.86
N ALA A 251 23.54 -0.44 2.80
CA ALA A 251 23.12 0.28 4.01
C ALA A 251 23.93 -0.04 5.28
N GLY A 252 25.16 -0.55 5.17
CA GLY A 252 25.96 -0.95 6.36
C GLY A 252 26.26 0.20 7.34
N GLN A 253 26.31 1.46 6.88
CA GLN A 253 26.66 2.61 7.72
C GLN A 253 25.58 3.05 8.71
N MET A 254 24.36 2.54 8.54
CA MET A 254 23.19 2.89 9.34
C MET A 254 22.60 1.69 10.07
N GLU A 255 23.33 0.58 10.18
CA GLU A 255 22.90 -0.68 10.82
C GLU A 255 22.46 -0.52 12.30
N ASN A 256 22.91 0.54 12.97
CA ASN A 256 22.58 0.84 14.36
C ASN A 256 21.46 1.88 14.51
N ASP A 257 20.93 2.40 13.41
CA ASP A 257 19.79 3.33 13.47
C ASP A 257 18.50 2.58 13.79
N ARG A 258 17.53 3.27 14.39
CA ARG A 258 16.13 2.83 14.30
C ARG A 258 15.67 2.99 12.85
N ILE A 259 15.22 1.90 12.24
CA ILE A 259 14.77 1.87 10.85
C ILE A 259 13.35 1.31 10.81
N ASN A 260 12.53 1.90 9.94
CA ASN A 260 11.16 1.42 9.73
C ASN A 260 11.19 0.02 9.10
N TRP A 261 10.09 -0.73 9.24
CA TRP A 261 9.88 -1.98 8.50
C TRP A 261 10.05 -1.77 6.99
N SER A 262 9.50 -0.67 6.47
CA SER A 262 9.67 -0.16 5.11
C SER A 262 10.28 1.24 5.15
N ALA A 263 11.56 1.37 4.81
CA ALA A 263 12.31 2.61 4.96
C ALA A 263 12.32 3.43 3.66
N PRO A 264 11.97 4.72 3.70
CA PRO A 264 11.84 5.52 2.48
C PRO A 264 13.19 5.73 1.79
N LEU A 265 13.19 5.51 0.48
CA LEU A 265 14.32 5.78 -0.42
C LEU A 265 13.85 6.64 -1.60
N ILE A 266 14.58 7.72 -1.90
CA ILE A 266 14.32 8.57 -3.07
C ILE A 266 15.60 8.87 -3.84
N MET A 267 15.48 9.07 -5.15
CA MET A 267 16.54 9.45 -6.06
C MET A 267 16.41 10.91 -6.46
N HIS A 268 17.55 11.60 -6.59
CA HIS A 268 17.57 12.97 -7.07
C HIS A 268 17.08 13.01 -8.53
N PRO A 269 16.23 14.00 -8.91
CA PRO A 269 15.57 14.01 -10.21
C PRO A 269 16.51 14.25 -11.40
N GLU A 270 17.69 14.82 -11.15
CA GLU A 270 18.67 15.18 -12.19
C GLU A 270 20.04 14.52 -12.02
N ASP A 271 20.27 13.80 -10.91
CA ASP A 271 21.52 13.05 -10.67
C ASP A 271 21.22 11.66 -10.06
N PRO A 272 21.30 10.56 -10.84
CA PRO A 272 20.91 9.24 -10.35
C PRO A 272 21.92 8.64 -9.35
N GLU A 273 23.11 9.23 -9.19
CA GLU A 273 24.07 8.83 -8.16
C GLU A 273 23.75 9.44 -6.79
N THR A 274 22.90 10.46 -6.75
CA THR A 274 22.44 11.08 -5.51
C THR A 274 21.13 10.46 -5.02
N LEU A 275 21.16 9.85 -3.83
CA LEU A 275 19.97 9.25 -3.18
C LEU A 275 19.86 9.75 -1.74
N TYR A 276 18.61 9.78 -1.24
CA TYR A 276 18.31 9.98 0.17
C TYR A 276 17.59 8.76 0.73
N PHE A 277 17.98 8.34 1.93
CA PHE A 277 17.42 7.20 2.63
C PHE A 277 17.05 7.58 4.06
N GLY A 278 15.86 7.18 4.51
CA GLY A 278 15.32 7.56 5.80
C GLY A 278 15.38 6.45 6.84
N THR A 279 16.02 6.72 7.97
CA THR A 279 15.95 5.91 9.19
C THR A 279 15.09 6.65 10.22
N HIS A 280 15.53 6.94 11.44
CA HIS A 280 15.00 8.05 12.24
C HIS A 280 15.61 9.41 11.83
N ARG A 281 16.58 9.38 10.91
CA ARG A 281 17.29 10.52 10.33
C ARG A 281 17.48 10.31 8.83
N VAL A 282 17.90 11.35 8.11
CA VAL A 282 18.14 11.29 6.68
C VAL A 282 19.61 11.05 6.39
N TRP A 283 19.87 10.05 5.55
CA TRP A 283 21.17 9.74 4.97
C TRP A 283 21.19 10.15 3.50
N LYS A 284 22.33 10.63 3.03
CA LYS A 284 22.56 11.01 1.64
C LYS A 284 23.78 10.29 1.08
N THR A 285 23.68 9.81 -0.15
CA THR A 285 24.81 9.39 -0.97
C THR A 285 24.89 10.26 -2.22
N ILE A 286 26.07 10.36 -2.82
CA ILE A 286 26.34 11.05 -4.09
C ILE A 286 27.15 10.16 -5.05
N ASN A 287 27.22 8.86 -4.75
CA ASN A 287 28.01 7.87 -5.50
C ASN A 287 27.25 6.54 -5.61
N GLY A 288 25.93 6.66 -5.73
CA GLY A 288 24.99 5.55 -5.93
C GLY A 288 25.06 4.51 -4.81
N GLY A 289 25.18 4.93 -3.55
CA GLY A 289 25.15 4.06 -2.39
C GLY A 289 26.48 3.45 -1.97
N SER A 290 27.60 3.82 -2.60
CA SER A 290 28.93 3.33 -2.20
C SER A 290 29.37 3.92 -0.84
N PHE A 291 28.90 5.12 -0.52
CA PHE A 291 29.09 5.77 0.77
C PHE A 291 27.91 6.69 1.09
N TRP A 292 27.46 6.65 2.34
CA TRP A 292 26.37 7.45 2.90
C TRP A 292 26.88 8.42 3.97
N THR A 293 26.30 9.62 4.02
CA THR A 293 26.55 10.63 5.05
C THR A 293 25.22 10.95 5.72
N ALA A 294 25.16 10.93 7.05
CA ALA A 294 24.00 11.44 7.77
C ALA A 294 23.93 12.96 7.56
N VAL A 295 22.82 13.44 6.98
CA VAL A 295 22.60 14.86 6.69
C VAL A 295 21.60 15.49 7.66
N SER A 296 20.98 14.70 8.54
CA SER A 296 20.19 15.21 9.65
C SER A 296 20.56 14.54 10.99
N GLY A 297 20.12 15.16 12.09
CA GLY A 297 19.95 14.48 13.36
C GLY A 297 18.67 13.65 13.38
N ASP A 298 18.21 13.25 14.56
CA ASP A 298 16.93 12.59 14.74
C ASP A 298 15.78 13.54 14.40
N LEU A 299 14.97 13.18 13.40
CA LEU A 299 13.81 13.96 12.93
C LEU A 299 12.49 13.42 13.51
N THR A 300 12.57 12.60 14.55
CA THR A 300 11.42 11.98 15.23
C THR A 300 11.33 12.45 16.69
N GLN A 301 10.37 11.94 17.45
CA GLN A 301 10.29 12.18 18.90
C GLN A 301 11.36 11.41 19.71
N GLY A 302 12.12 10.52 19.08
CA GLY A 302 13.11 9.68 19.75
C GLY A 302 12.48 8.50 20.51
N GLY A 303 13.31 7.58 21.01
CA GLY A 303 12.84 6.41 21.76
C GLY A 303 13.64 5.14 21.45
N SER A 304 13.08 4.00 21.85
CA SER A 304 13.60 2.65 21.62
C SER A 304 12.60 1.79 20.84
N GLY A 305 13.07 0.90 19.96
CA GLY A 305 12.23 0.02 19.14
C GLY A 305 12.03 0.54 17.70
N GLY A 306 11.24 -0.18 16.90
CA GLY A 306 10.96 0.15 15.48
C GLY A 306 9.93 1.27 15.26
N PHE A 307 9.33 1.81 16.32
CA PHE A 307 8.55 3.06 16.30
C PHE A 307 9.50 4.28 16.33
N HIS A 308 9.01 5.47 15.95
CA HIS A 308 9.82 6.71 15.83
C HIS A 308 10.90 6.62 14.75
N THR A 309 10.43 6.40 13.52
CA THR A 309 11.23 6.28 12.29
C THR A 309 10.57 7.09 11.17
N LEU A 310 11.34 7.46 10.15
CA LEU A 310 10.86 8.10 8.93
C LEU A 310 10.11 7.09 8.07
N THR A 311 9.06 7.56 7.42
CA THR A 311 8.10 6.75 6.63
C THR A 311 8.03 7.19 5.18
N THR A 312 8.43 8.44 4.91
CA THR A 312 8.36 9.05 3.58
C THR A 312 9.43 10.13 3.44
N LEU A 313 9.96 10.25 2.23
CA LEU A 313 10.83 11.35 1.79
C LEU A 313 10.29 11.87 0.45
N ALA A 314 10.51 13.15 0.16
CA ALA A 314 10.31 13.72 -1.17
C ALA A 314 11.40 14.73 -1.51
N ILE A 315 11.66 14.92 -2.81
CA ILE A 315 12.56 15.94 -3.34
C ILE A 315 11.83 16.69 -4.45
N SER A 316 11.94 18.03 -4.45
CA SER A 316 11.30 18.84 -5.49
C SER A 316 11.96 18.65 -6.84
N SER A 317 11.15 18.42 -7.87
CA SER A 317 11.58 18.31 -9.26
C SER A 317 11.99 19.64 -9.88
N ILE A 318 11.53 20.77 -9.32
CA ILE A 318 11.82 22.12 -9.82
C ILE A 318 12.86 22.85 -8.97
N ASN A 319 13.05 22.45 -7.71
CA ASN A 319 14.09 22.95 -6.83
C ASN A 319 14.66 21.82 -5.94
N PRO A 320 15.63 21.03 -6.42
CA PRO A 320 16.14 19.87 -5.69
C PRO A 320 16.82 20.17 -4.34
N ALA A 321 17.02 21.45 -4.00
CA ALA A 321 17.43 21.85 -2.66
C ALA A 321 16.34 21.62 -1.61
N ILE A 322 15.08 21.52 -2.02
CA ILE A 322 13.91 21.22 -1.21
C ILE A 322 13.79 19.70 -1.04
N VAL A 323 13.98 19.23 0.19
CA VAL A 323 13.82 17.83 0.60
C VAL A 323 12.88 17.78 1.80
N LEU A 324 11.87 16.92 1.74
CA LEU A 324 10.90 16.71 2.81
C LEU A 324 11.12 15.35 3.47
N ALA A 325 10.79 15.26 4.76
CA ALA A 325 10.76 14.03 5.52
C ALA A 325 9.50 13.97 6.41
N GLY A 326 8.82 12.83 6.40
CA GLY A 326 7.69 12.53 7.27
C GLY A 326 7.96 11.31 8.14
N SER A 327 7.41 11.28 9.36
CA SER A 327 7.66 10.22 10.33
C SER A 327 6.42 9.45 10.79
N ALA A 328 6.68 8.27 11.34
CA ALA A 328 5.72 7.37 11.97
C ALA A 328 4.98 7.99 13.17
N ASP A 329 5.61 8.97 13.83
CA ASP A 329 5.09 9.67 15.00
C ASP A 329 4.55 11.08 14.69
N GLY A 330 4.35 11.37 13.40
CA GLY A 330 3.58 12.53 12.95
C GLY A 330 4.35 13.82 12.80
N ARG A 331 5.68 13.76 12.65
CA ARG A 331 6.49 14.93 12.33
C ARG A 331 6.70 15.09 10.83
N VAL A 332 6.72 16.33 10.37
CA VAL A 332 7.14 16.72 9.02
C VAL A 332 8.29 17.72 9.14
N HIS A 333 9.38 17.46 8.42
CA HIS A 333 10.53 18.34 8.34
C HIS A 333 10.85 18.70 6.89
N ILE A 334 11.39 19.90 6.70
CA ILE A 334 11.87 20.39 5.42
C ILE A 334 13.33 20.81 5.50
N SER A 335 14.07 20.55 4.43
CA SER A 335 15.35 21.17 4.15
C SER A 335 15.25 21.94 2.84
N THR A 336 15.70 23.20 2.82
CA THR A 336 15.87 24.01 1.61
C THR A 336 17.34 24.13 1.20
N THR A 337 18.19 23.25 1.76
CA THR A 337 19.65 23.29 1.64
C THR A 337 20.23 21.94 1.23
N ASN A 338 19.52 21.18 0.38
CA ASN A 338 19.93 19.85 -0.07
C ASN A 338 20.18 18.87 1.09
N GLY A 339 19.40 18.99 2.16
CA GLY A 339 19.50 18.17 3.36
C GLY A 339 20.49 18.67 4.41
N LEU A 340 21.17 19.82 4.26
CA LEU A 340 22.18 20.28 5.24
C LEU A 340 21.57 20.85 6.53
N VAL A 341 20.44 21.54 6.43
CA VAL A 341 19.70 22.13 7.56
C VAL A 341 18.25 21.70 7.43
N TRP A 342 17.67 21.25 8.55
CA TRP A 342 16.30 20.77 8.64
C TRP A 342 15.49 21.62 9.61
N THR A 343 14.26 21.94 9.22
CA THR A 343 13.30 22.71 10.02
C THR A 343 12.07 21.85 10.24
N ASP A 344 11.59 21.77 11.49
CA ASP A 344 10.33 21.13 11.84
C ASP A 344 9.18 22.05 11.40
N ILE A 345 8.29 21.52 10.54
CA ILE A 345 7.13 22.21 9.97
C ILE A 345 5.84 21.46 10.30
N THR A 346 5.82 20.77 11.45
CA THR A 346 4.68 19.94 11.88
C THR A 346 3.50 20.76 12.38
N GLU A 347 3.70 22.00 12.80
CA GLU A 347 2.66 22.82 13.42
C GLU A 347 1.44 22.97 12.50
N GLY A 348 0.25 22.62 13.00
CA GLY A 348 -1.00 22.62 12.22
C GLY A 348 -1.41 21.25 11.67
N LEU A 349 -0.52 20.24 11.70
CA LEU A 349 -0.86 18.86 11.36
C LEU A 349 -1.28 18.05 12.60
N PRO A 350 -2.17 17.05 12.46
CA PRO A 350 -2.52 16.14 13.55
C PRO A 350 -1.36 15.17 13.83
N VAL A 351 -1.18 14.80 15.11
CA VAL A 351 -0.13 13.86 15.54
C VAL A 351 -0.55 12.43 15.17
N ARG A 352 -0.25 12.03 13.93
CA ARG A 352 -0.59 10.72 13.35
C ARG A 352 0.50 10.28 12.38
N TRP A 353 0.49 9.02 11.97
CA TRP A 353 1.46 8.49 11.00
C TRP A 353 1.44 9.28 9.68
N ILE A 354 2.56 9.92 9.32
CA ILE A 354 2.70 10.57 8.02
C ILE A 354 2.88 9.48 6.96
N THR A 355 1.98 9.39 6.00
CA THR A 355 2.00 8.35 4.95
C THR A 355 2.79 8.78 3.73
N ARG A 356 2.59 10.03 3.28
CA ARG A 356 3.36 10.66 2.20
C ARG A 356 3.56 12.14 2.44
N VAL A 357 4.75 12.62 2.10
CA VAL A 357 5.03 14.02 1.80
C VAL A 357 5.33 14.13 0.30
N GLU A 358 4.89 15.20 -0.34
CA GLU A 358 5.11 15.45 -1.77
C GLU A 358 5.34 16.94 -2.02
N THR A 359 6.02 17.28 -3.10
CA THR A 359 6.27 18.66 -3.54
C THR A 359 5.50 18.94 -4.82
N ASP A 360 5.02 20.17 -5.00
CA ASP A 360 4.37 20.57 -6.24
C ASP A 360 5.38 20.73 -7.39
N PRO A 361 5.10 20.17 -8.59
CA PRO A 361 5.98 20.29 -9.75
C PRO A 361 5.82 21.63 -10.51
N PHE A 362 4.88 22.50 -10.11
CA PHE A 362 4.62 23.80 -10.75
C PHE A 362 4.91 25.00 -9.85
N ASP A 363 4.93 24.82 -8.52
CA ASP A 363 5.20 25.89 -7.55
C ASP A 363 6.15 25.43 -6.42
N GLU A 364 7.32 26.06 -6.33
CA GLU A 364 8.36 25.65 -5.37
C GLU A 364 7.95 25.83 -3.90
N ASN A 365 6.97 26.70 -3.61
CA ASN A 365 6.49 26.94 -2.24
C ASN A 365 5.40 25.98 -1.80
N THR A 366 4.84 25.21 -2.74
CA THR A 366 3.71 24.34 -2.48
C THR A 366 4.17 22.92 -2.14
N ILE A 367 3.74 22.43 -0.98
CA ILE A 367 4.03 21.10 -0.47
C ILE A 367 2.77 20.44 0.09
N TYR A 368 2.78 19.11 0.13
CA TYR A 368 1.65 18.29 0.56
C TYR A 368 2.07 17.26 1.60
N ALA A 369 1.14 16.93 2.48
CA ALA A 369 1.29 15.84 3.44
C ALA A 369 -0.02 15.04 3.54
N THR A 370 0.10 13.72 3.63
CA THR A 370 -1.02 12.83 3.97
C THR A 370 -0.75 12.14 5.29
N VAL A 371 -1.83 11.92 6.04
CA VAL A 371 -1.78 11.26 7.35
C VAL A 371 -2.84 10.18 7.45
N SER A 372 -2.48 9.07 8.08
CA SER A 372 -3.38 7.95 8.34
C SER A 372 -3.72 7.84 9.82
N GLY A 373 -5.03 7.79 10.11
CA GLY A 373 -5.57 7.55 11.45
C GLY A 373 -5.82 6.07 11.78
N PHE A 374 -5.54 5.13 10.87
CA PHE A 374 -5.86 3.71 11.05
C PHE A 374 -5.32 3.14 12.37
N ARG A 375 -4.07 3.47 12.73
CA ARG A 375 -3.43 3.00 13.98
C ARG A 375 -3.97 3.66 15.25
N TRP A 376 -4.75 4.72 15.11
CA TRP A 376 -5.37 5.47 16.21
C TRP A 376 -6.87 5.20 16.34
N ASP A 377 -7.43 4.28 15.54
CA ASP A 377 -8.88 4.01 15.48
C ASP A 377 -9.71 5.29 15.21
N GLU A 378 -9.11 6.21 14.44
CA GLU A 378 -9.73 7.48 14.06
C GLU A 378 -9.90 7.52 12.54
N PRO A 379 -11.14 7.55 12.01
CA PRO A 379 -11.39 7.37 10.59
C PRO A 379 -11.18 8.65 9.75
N GLN A 380 -10.70 9.76 10.32
CA GLN A 380 -10.67 11.02 9.56
C GLN A 380 -9.58 11.04 8.47
N PRO A 381 -9.95 11.33 7.21
CA PRO A 381 -9.06 11.38 6.05
C PRO A 381 -8.36 12.73 6.06
N HIS A 382 -7.04 12.78 5.92
CA HIS A 382 -6.42 14.09 5.73
C HIS A 382 -5.33 14.10 4.67
N VAL A 383 -5.63 14.85 3.63
CA VAL A 383 -4.68 15.47 2.72
C VAL A 383 -4.53 16.92 3.14
N PHE A 384 -3.30 17.36 3.39
CA PHE A 384 -2.95 18.73 3.73
C PHE A 384 -2.05 19.34 2.66
N LYS A 385 -2.24 20.64 2.42
CA LYS A 385 -1.45 21.48 1.53
C LYS A 385 -0.90 22.66 2.33
N SER A 386 0.34 23.03 2.04
CA SER A 386 0.92 24.33 2.39
C SER A 386 1.39 25.00 1.11
N THR A 387 1.26 26.32 1.02
CA THR A 387 1.76 27.16 -0.09
C THR A 387 2.87 28.10 0.37
N ASP A 388 3.44 27.84 1.55
CA ASP A 388 4.46 28.63 2.23
C ASP A 388 5.50 27.73 2.90
N LEU A 389 5.85 26.62 2.24
CA LEU A 389 6.90 25.69 2.68
C LEU A 389 6.69 25.10 4.09
N GLY A 390 5.42 24.96 4.50
CA GLY A 390 5.03 24.34 5.75
C GLY A 390 4.86 25.30 6.93
N GLU A 391 4.90 26.62 6.70
CA GLU A 391 4.54 27.59 7.74
C GLU A 391 3.07 27.47 8.13
N ASN A 392 2.18 27.24 7.17
CA ASN A 392 0.76 27.02 7.40
C ASN A 392 0.22 25.83 6.59
N TRP A 393 -0.51 24.94 7.26
CA TRP A 393 -1.17 23.79 6.62
C TRP A 393 -2.69 23.98 6.55
N THR A 394 -3.26 23.67 5.40
CA THR A 394 -4.70 23.68 5.15
C THR A 394 -5.14 22.30 4.68
N SER A 395 -6.25 21.78 5.22
CA SER A 395 -6.83 20.53 4.72
C SER A 395 -7.45 20.75 3.33
N ILE A 396 -7.08 19.88 2.39
CA ILE A 396 -7.65 19.80 1.02
C ILE A 396 -8.33 18.45 0.82
N SER A 397 -8.94 17.93 1.88
CA SER A 397 -9.61 16.61 1.83
C SER A 397 -10.98 16.68 1.15
N GLY A 398 -11.53 17.88 0.96
CA GLY A 398 -12.75 18.12 0.20
C GLY A 398 -13.92 17.22 0.62
N ASN A 399 -14.40 16.42 -0.33
CA ASN A 399 -15.46 15.42 -0.19
C ASN A 399 -14.94 13.98 -0.03
N LEU A 400 -13.65 13.75 0.24
CA LEU A 400 -13.15 12.40 0.51
C LEU A 400 -13.94 11.78 1.67
N PRO A 401 -14.33 10.49 1.57
CA PRO A 401 -14.95 9.79 2.68
C PRO A 401 -13.97 9.58 3.82
N ASP A 402 -14.48 9.34 5.02
CA ASP A 402 -13.70 9.08 6.22
C ASP A 402 -12.91 7.75 6.13
N LEU A 403 -11.76 7.82 5.47
CA LEU A 403 -10.86 6.71 5.17
C LEU A 403 -9.39 7.10 5.38
N PRO A 404 -8.54 6.18 5.84
CA PRO A 404 -7.09 6.36 5.77
C PRO A 404 -6.60 6.66 4.36
N VAL A 405 -5.75 7.68 4.23
CA VAL A 405 -4.99 7.98 3.02
C VAL A 405 -3.60 7.40 3.19
N ASN A 406 -3.19 6.51 2.29
CA ASN A 406 -1.95 5.74 2.37
C ASN A 406 -0.89 6.20 1.36
N ASN A 407 -1.29 6.87 0.28
CA ASN A 407 -0.39 7.36 -0.75
C ASN A 407 -0.93 8.65 -1.41
N LEU A 408 -0.03 9.48 -1.95
CA LEU A 408 -0.34 10.70 -2.69
C LEU A 408 0.63 10.79 -3.87
N LYS A 409 0.11 11.12 -5.07
CA LYS A 409 0.92 11.47 -6.23
C LYS A 409 0.35 12.68 -6.93
N ILE A 410 1.21 13.68 -7.17
CA ILE A 410 0.87 14.88 -7.93
C ILE A 410 1.18 14.63 -9.40
N ASP A 411 0.26 15.03 -10.28
CA ASP A 411 0.47 14.94 -11.73
C ASP A 411 1.51 15.99 -12.17
N PRO A 412 2.62 15.59 -12.81
CA PRO A 412 3.64 16.54 -13.27
C PRO A 412 3.28 17.30 -14.56
N GLU A 413 2.17 16.99 -15.23
CA GLU A 413 1.77 17.66 -16.49
C GLU A 413 0.50 18.52 -16.36
N ASN A 414 -0.36 18.21 -15.38
CA ASN A 414 -1.62 18.91 -15.17
C ASN A 414 -1.66 19.56 -13.78
N GLU A 415 -1.50 20.88 -13.73
CA GLU A 415 -1.59 21.65 -12.48
C GLU A 415 -2.94 21.43 -11.78
N GLY A 416 -2.91 21.18 -10.48
CA GLY A 416 -4.10 20.87 -9.67
C GLY A 416 -4.56 19.41 -9.71
N PHE A 417 -3.98 18.59 -10.59
CA PHE A 417 -4.33 17.17 -10.72
C PHE A 417 -3.50 16.32 -9.77
N MET A 418 -4.15 15.49 -8.95
CA MET A 418 -3.46 14.59 -8.02
C MET A 418 -4.30 13.35 -7.70
N PHE A 419 -3.63 12.33 -7.20
CA PHE A 419 -4.17 11.01 -6.91
C PHE A 419 -3.86 10.63 -5.47
N VAL A 420 -4.85 10.09 -4.76
CA VAL A 420 -4.67 9.52 -3.43
C VAL A 420 -5.05 8.05 -3.41
N GLY A 421 -4.19 7.23 -2.81
CA GLY A 421 -4.47 5.84 -2.48
C GLY A 421 -5.06 5.77 -1.08
N THR A 422 -6.16 5.05 -0.92
CA THR A 422 -6.90 4.93 0.35
C THR A 422 -7.16 3.45 0.67
N ASP A 423 -7.77 3.18 1.82
CA ASP A 423 -8.29 1.84 2.15
C ASP A 423 -9.43 1.38 1.23
N ALA A 424 -10.01 2.29 0.43
CA ALA A 424 -11.07 2.01 -0.52
C ALA A 424 -10.74 2.37 -1.97
N GLY A 425 -9.52 2.05 -2.41
CA GLY A 425 -9.06 2.29 -3.78
C GLY A 425 -8.46 3.68 -3.99
N VAL A 426 -8.46 4.13 -5.24
CA VAL A 426 -7.85 5.40 -5.65
C VAL A 426 -8.90 6.47 -5.87
N TYR A 427 -8.65 7.66 -5.36
CA TYR A 427 -9.38 8.88 -5.70
C TYR A 427 -8.44 9.85 -6.43
N TYR A 428 -9.00 10.69 -7.28
CA TYR A 428 -8.28 11.78 -7.93
C TYR A 428 -9.05 13.09 -7.80
N THR A 429 -8.33 14.19 -7.89
CA THR A 429 -8.89 15.52 -8.01
C THR A 429 -8.26 16.18 -9.23
N GLU A 430 -9.01 17.07 -9.86
CA GLU A 430 -8.54 17.90 -10.97
C GLU A 430 -8.42 19.38 -10.56
N ASP A 431 -8.84 19.73 -9.34
CA ASP A 431 -9.02 21.11 -8.89
C ASP A 431 -8.19 21.51 -7.66
N GLY A 432 -7.13 20.78 -7.36
CA GLY A 432 -6.26 21.07 -6.22
C GLY A 432 -6.75 20.53 -4.88
N GLY A 433 -7.79 19.68 -4.88
CA GLY A 433 -8.32 18.99 -3.71
C GLY A 433 -9.61 19.59 -3.15
N ASP A 434 -10.26 20.48 -3.90
CA ASP A 434 -11.60 20.99 -3.55
C ASP A 434 -12.64 19.87 -3.74
N TYR A 435 -12.47 19.03 -4.78
CA TYR A 435 -13.34 17.89 -5.07
C TYR A 435 -12.58 16.66 -5.59
N TRP A 436 -12.91 15.50 -5.02
CA TRP A 436 -12.31 14.20 -5.27
C TRP A 436 -13.32 13.22 -5.87
N GLU A 437 -12.88 12.50 -6.90
CA GLU A 437 -13.62 11.47 -7.60
C GLU A 437 -12.94 10.11 -7.43
N ASN A 438 -13.72 9.06 -7.20
CA ASN A 438 -13.18 7.70 -7.11
C ASN A 438 -12.92 7.13 -8.51
N ILE A 439 -11.74 6.52 -8.71
CA ILE A 439 -11.43 5.77 -9.93
C ILE A 439 -12.12 4.39 -9.86
N MET A 440 -13.39 4.34 -10.24
CA MET A 440 -14.20 3.12 -10.22
C MET A 440 -13.94 2.17 -11.41
N SER A 441 -13.12 2.55 -12.38
CA SER A 441 -12.90 1.74 -13.59
C SER A 441 -11.97 0.55 -13.30
N ASN A 442 -12.56 -0.62 -12.99
CA ASN A 442 -11.90 -1.93 -12.84
C ASN A 442 -10.91 -2.08 -11.66
N LEU A 443 -10.77 -1.07 -10.79
CA LEU A 443 -10.06 -1.22 -9.52
C LEU A 443 -11.06 -1.63 -8.43
N PRO A 444 -10.87 -2.76 -7.72
CA PRO A 444 -11.75 -3.16 -6.63
C PRO A 444 -11.58 -2.23 -5.42
N ASN A 445 -12.56 -2.30 -4.51
CA ASN A 445 -12.45 -1.66 -3.19
C ASN A 445 -11.41 -2.42 -2.35
N VAL A 446 -10.16 -1.94 -2.36
CA VAL A 446 -8.99 -2.55 -1.71
C VAL A 446 -8.04 -1.47 -1.22
N PRO A 447 -7.25 -1.69 -0.15
CA PRO A 447 -6.22 -0.74 0.25
C PRO A 447 -5.16 -0.54 -0.83
N VAL A 448 -4.89 0.72 -1.14
CA VAL A 448 -3.86 1.15 -2.09
C VAL A 448 -2.73 1.83 -1.32
N THR A 449 -1.61 1.15 -1.21
CA THR A 449 -0.43 1.57 -0.44
C THR A 449 0.61 2.28 -1.31
N ALA A 450 0.62 1.98 -2.62
CA ALA A 450 1.68 2.43 -3.51
C ALA A 450 1.14 2.86 -4.88
N MET A 451 1.66 3.97 -5.38
CA MET A 451 1.37 4.49 -6.71
C MET A 451 2.60 5.14 -7.32
N LYS A 452 2.77 5.00 -8.63
CA LYS A 452 3.86 5.64 -9.38
C LYS A 452 3.37 6.12 -10.74
N ILE A 453 3.67 7.38 -11.05
CA ILE A 453 3.40 7.97 -12.36
C ILE A 453 4.66 7.87 -13.22
N HIS A 454 4.52 7.24 -14.39
CA HIS A 454 5.50 7.33 -15.46
C HIS A 454 5.07 8.43 -16.43
N ASN A 455 5.69 9.61 -16.28
CA ASN A 455 5.25 10.80 -16.98
C ASN A 455 5.29 10.66 -18.53
N PRO A 456 6.38 10.18 -19.16
CA PRO A 456 6.45 10.12 -20.62
C PRO A 456 5.37 9.26 -21.31
N THR A 457 4.85 8.24 -20.61
CA THR A 457 3.76 7.39 -21.16
C THR A 457 2.43 7.63 -20.45
N ARG A 458 2.35 8.63 -19.57
CA ARG A 458 1.15 8.97 -18.79
C ARG A 458 0.54 7.75 -18.10
N LYS A 459 1.38 6.80 -17.65
CA LYS A 459 0.93 5.56 -17.00
C LYS A 459 1.01 5.72 -15.49
N LEU A 460 -0.09 5.49 -14.80
CA LEU A 460 -0.13 5.29 -13.36
C LEU A 460 -0.08 3.79 -13.07
N VAL A 461 0.90 3.34 -12.30
CA VAL A 461 0.98 1.97 -11.78
C VAL A 461 0.58 2.00 -10.31
N ILE A 462 -0.25 1.05 -9.89
CA ILE A 462 -0.88 1.00 -8.57
C ILE A 462 -0.53 -0.36 -7.94
N GLY A 463 0.09 -0.35 -6.77
CA GLY A 463 0.27 -1.53 -5.92
C GLY A 463 -0.84 -1.57 -4.86
N THR A 464 -1.52 -2.70 -4.76
CA THR A 464 -2.59 -2.90 -3.76
C THR A 464 -2.15 -3.86 -2.67
N TYR A 465 -2.81 -3.75 -1.52
CA TYR A 465 -2.64 -4.66 -0.40
C TYR A 465 -3.62 -5.84 -0.52
N GLY A 466 -3.32 -6.77 -1.43
CA GLY A 466 -3.98 -8.08 -1.48
C GLY A 466 -4.73 -8.42 -2.77
N ILE A 467 -4.77 -7.51 -3.76
CA ILE A 467 -5.33 -7.81 -5.10
C ILE A 467 -4.31 -7.45 -6.21
N SER A 468 -3.02 -7.66 -5.95
CA SER A 468 -1.92 -7.46 -6.91
C SER A 468 -1.76 -6.00 -7.39
N ALA A 469 -1.27 -5.82 -8.63
CA ALA A 469 -0.97 -4.52 -9.21
C ALA A 469 -1.87 -4.18 -10.40
N TYR A 470 -2.12 -2.89 -10.59
CA TYR A 470 -2.94 -2.33 -11.66
C TYR A 470 -2.18 -1.27 -12.43
N SER A 471 -2.63 -0.97 -13.65
CA SER A 471 -2.15 0.19 -14.39
C SER A 471 -3.29 0.92 -15.08
N LEU A 472 -3.19 2.24 -15.09
CA LEU A 472 -4.14 3.15 -15.72
C LEU A 472 -3.38 4.09 -16.67
N ASN A 473 -3.93 4.36 -17.85
CA ASN A 473 -3.46 5.47 -18.66
C ASN A 473 -4.19 6.74 -18.20
N LEU A 474 -3.42 7.71 -17.70
CA LEU A 474 -3.92 8.99 -17.18
C LEU A 474 -4.55 9.85 -18.26
N ASP A 475 -4.19 9.67 -19.53
CA ASP A 475 -4.83 10.40 -20.63
C ASP A 475 -6.32 10.09 -20.72
N TYR A 476 -6.81 8.95 -20.22
CA TYR A 476 -8.24 8.67 -20.16
C TYR A 476 -9.00 9.52 -19.16
N LEU A 477 -8.31 10.09 -18.16
CA LEU A 477 -8.92 11.00 -17.20
C LEU A 477 -8.94 12.44 -17.75
N VAL A 478 -7.91 12.80 -18.51
CA VAL A 478 -7.70 14.17 -19.02
C VAL A 478 -8.35 14.38 -20.40
N SER A 479 -8.53 13.33 -21.22
CA SER A 479 -9.12 13.45 -22.56
C SER A 479 -10.64 13.56 -22.50
N ALA A 480 -11.12 14.80 -22.48
CA ALA A 480 -12.24 15.14 -23.33
C ALA A 480 -11.78 14.97 -24.78
N GLU A 481 -12.42 14.11 -25.59
CA GLU A 481 -12.17 14.12 -27.04
C GLU A 481 -12.40 15.54 -27.57
N GLU A 482 -11.31 16.22 -27.98
CA GLU A 482 -11.37 17.48 -28.72
C GLU A 482 -11.97 17.23 -30.11
N ASN A 483 -13.30 17.14 -30.19
CA ASN A 483 -14.01 17.40 -31.43
C ASN A 483 -14.25 18.91 -31.52
N SER A 484 -13.40 19.57 -32.31
CA SER A 484 -13.49 20.99 -32.64
C SER A 484 -14.81 21.36 -33.30
N PHE A 485 -15.82 21.85 -32.56
CA PHE A 485 -17.05 22.38 -33.16
C PHE A 485 -17.66 23.58 -32.40
N GLU A 486 -18.43 24.36 -33.16
CA GLU A 486 -18.90 25.72 -32.94
C GLU A 486 -19.57 25.97 -31.57
N ALA A 487 -19.31 27.16 -31.02
CA ALA A 487 -19.91 27.67 -29.79
C ALA A 487 -21.44 27.66 -29.87
N SER A 488 -22.07 26.68 -29.22
CA SER A 488 -23.52 26.70 -28.98
C SER A 488 -23.82 27.38 -27.65
N ALA A 489 -24.81 28.29 -27.68
CA ALA A 489 -25.10 29.32 -26.69
C ALA A 489 -25.71 28.82 -25.36
N GLY A 490 -24.97 28.01 -24.60
CA GLY A 490 -25.40 27.46 -23.31
C GLY A 490 -24.80 28.14 -22.07
N LEU A 491 -23.52 28.50 -22.12
CA LEU A 491 -22.74 29.04 -20.99
C LEU A 491 -22.64 30.57 -21.07
N ILE A 492 -23.08 31.28 -20.04
CA ILE A 492 -23.09 32.74 -19.96
C ILE A 492 -22.20 33.16 -18.79
N CYS A 493 -21.34 34.15 -18.99
CA CYS A 493 -20.53 34.74 -17.92
C CYS A 493 -20.87 36.23 -17.69
N TYR A 494 -20.90 36.65 -16.44
CA TYR A 494 -21.14 38.04 -16.04
C TYR A 494 -20.43 38.38 -14.72
N PRO A 495 -19.77 39.55 -14.60
CA PRO A 495 -19.53 40.53 -15.66
C PRO A 495 -18.49 40.01 -16.67
N ASN A 496 -18.61 40.46 -17.92
CA ASN A 496 -17.62 40.21 -18.97
C ASN A 496 -17.59 41.42 -19.92
N PRO A 497 -16.55 42.28 -19.88
CA PRO A 497 -15.29 42.10 -19.15
C PRO A 497 -15.44 42.13 -17.62
N ALA A 498 -14.59 41.38 -16.93
CA ALA A 498 -14.51 41.31 -15.47
C ALA A 498 -13.30 42.11 -14.97
N SER A 499 -13.44 42.78 -13.81
CA SER A 499 -12.30 43.45 -13.18
C SER A 499 -11.50 42.46 -12.32
N ALA A 500 -10.18 42.45 -12.51
CA ALA A 500 -9.22 41.70 -11.71
C ALA A 500 -9.34 42.01 -10.21
N ARG A 501 -9.86 43.19 -9.83
CA ARG A 501 -10.04 43.61 -8.43
C ARG A 501 -11.28 43.04 -7.76
N ASN A 502 -12.38 42.86 -8.51
CA ASN A 502 -13.66 42.43 -7.93
C ASN A 502 -13.87 40.91 -8.02
N GLY A 503 -13.13 40.20 -8.88
CA GLY A 503 -12.95 38.74 -8.89
C GLY A 503 -14.18 37.90 -9.27
N ASN A 504 -15.38 38.26 -8.82
CA ASN A 504 -16.57 37.41 -8.88
C ASN A 504 -17.20 37.39 -10.28
N ILE A 505 -16.79 36.42 -11.08
CA ILE A 505 -17.32 36.10 -12.41
C ILE A 505 -18.34 34.98 -12.23
N SER A 506 -19.61 35.33 -12.36
CA SER A 506 -20.69 34.36 -12.37
C SER A 506 -20.74 33.66 -13.72
N MET A 507 -20.76 32.34 -13.71
CA MET A 507 -20.99 31.50 -14.88
C MET A 507 -22.29 30.73 -14.69
N GLU A 508 -23.22 30.89 -15.61
CA GLU A 508 -24.54 30.27 -15.57
C GLU A 508 -24.78 29.48 -16.86
N PHE A 509 -25.30 28.27 -16.70
CA PHE A 509 -25.73 27.44 -17.80
C PHE A 509 -27.25 27.45 -17.94
N LYS A 510 -27.75 27.58 -19.16
CA LYS A 510 -29.18 27.50 -19.46
C LYS A 510 -29.64 26.04 -19.58
N GLY A 511 -29.81 25.37 -18.44
CA GLY A 511 -30.34 24.00 -18.34
C GLY A 511 -30.36 23.48 -16.89
N MET A 512 -31.02 22.34 -16.65
CA MET A 512 -30.89 21.60 -15.39
C MET A 512 -29.93 20.43 -15.59
N PHE A 513 -28.95 20.30 -14.69
CA PHE A 513 -28.01 19.18 -14.71
C PHE A 513 -28.61 17.94 -14.05
N THR A 514 -28.43 16.78 -14.68
CA THR A 514 -28.81 15.47 -14.14
C THR A 514 -27.62 14.69 -13.60
N GLU A 515 -26.41 15.23 -13.74
CA GLU A 515 -25.13 14.69 -13.28
C GLU A 515 -24.22 15.85 -12.82
N ASN A 516 -23.21 15.56 -12.01
CA ASN A 516 -22.20 16.56 -11.66
C ASN A 516 -21.50 17.02 -12.94
N SER A 517 -21.31 18.33 -13.09
CA SER A 517 -20.69 18.94 -14.27
C SER A 517 -19.54 19.84 -13.85
N ARG A 518 -18.69 20.23 -14.81
CA ARG A 518 -17.47 21.03 -14.55
C ARG A 518 -17.27 22.11 -15.59
N ILE A 519 -16.80 23.28 -15.15
CA ILE A 519 -16.32 24.34 -16.03
C ILE A 519 -14.81 24.43 -15.89
N GLU A 520 -14.09 24.17 -16.98
CA GLU A 520 -12.65 24.38 -17.11
C GLU A 520 -12.37 25.81 -17.58
N ILE A 521 -11.44 26.49 -16.91
CA ILE A 521 -10.92 27.79 -17.31
C ILE A 521 -9.51 27.59 -17.87
N THR A 522 -9.29 28.01 -19.11
CA THR A 522 -7.97 28.03 -19.74
C THR A 522 -7.54 29.45 -20.12
N ASP A 523 -6.24 29.70 -20.17
CA ASP A 523 -5.72 30.89 -20.84
C ASP A 523 -5.69 30.69 -22.37
N ILE A 524 -5.38 31.75 -23.12
CA ILE A 524 -5.33 31.68 -24.59
C ILE A 524 -4.30 30.70 -25.18
N SER A 525 -3.34 30.24 -24.38
CA SER A 525 -2.37 29.22 -24.80
C SER A 525 -2.88 27.80 -24.61
N GLY A 526 -4.09 27.64 -24.04
CA GLY A 526 -4.68 26.35 -23.71
C GLY A 526 -4.25 25.81 -22.35
N ARG A 527 -3.43 26.55 -21.59
CA ARG A 527 -3.04 26.13 -20.24
C ARG A 527 -4.24 26.24 -19.30
N LYS A 528 -4.51 25.18 -18.54
CA LYS A 528 -5.55 25.15 -17.50
C LYS A 528 -5.19 26.11 -16.37
N VAL A 529 -6.17 26.88 -15.93
CA VAL A 529 -6.02 27.95 -14.92
C VAL A 529 -6.80 27.59 -13.65
N LYS A 530 -8.03 27.12 -13.82
CA LYS A 530 -8.92 26.73 -12.72
C LYS A 530 -9.98 25.78 -13.28
N MET A 531 -10.48 24.87 -12.45
CA MET A 531 -11.69 24.09 -12.71
C MET A 531 -12.72 24.40 -11.64
N LEU A 532 -13.99 24.46 -12.04
CA LEU A 532 -15.10 24.83 -11.17
C LEU A 532 -16.16 23.73 -11.21
N HIS A 533 -16.50 23.22 -10.04
CA HIS A 533 -17.48 22.16 -9.90
C HIS A 533 -18.92 22.70 -9.88
N LEU A 534 -19.82 22.03 -10.60
CA LEU A 534 -21.26 22.29 -10.62
C LEU A 534 -22.00 21.04 -10.13
N PRO A 535 -22.43 21.02 -8.86
CA PRO A 535 -23.22 19.91 -8.31
C PRO A 535 -24.53 19.72 -9.06
N VAL A 536 -25.06 18.49 -9.07
CA VAL A 536 -26.41 18.18 -9.58
C VAL A 536 -27.44 19.20 -9.06
N GLY A 537 -28.24 19.76 -9.97
CA GLY A 537 -29.28 20.73 -9.65
C GLY A 537 -28.84 22.19 -9.54
N ASN A 538 -27.54 22.50 -9.55
CA ASN A 538 -27.04 23.89 -9.57
C ASN A 538 -26.63 24.31 -10.96
N ASN A 539 -27.30 25.30 -11.56
CA ASN A 539 -26.98 25.78 -12.91
C ASN A 539 -25.96 26.95 -12.95
N LYS A 540 -25.34 27.29 -11.81
CA LYS A 540 -24.53 28.49 -11.65
C LYS A 540 -23.34 28.25 -10.72
N VAL A 541 -22.18 28.77 -11.11
CA VAL A 541 -20.95 28.79 -10.29
C VAL A 541 -20.29 30.17 -10.36
N ILE A 542 -19.52 30.53 -9.33
CA ILE A 542 -18.76 31.79 -9.29
C ILE A 542 -17.28 31.43 -9.31
N TRP A 543 -16.56 32.00 -10.27
CA TRP A 543 -15.11 32.04 -10.25
C TRP A 543 -14.68 33.37 -9.67
N ASP A 544 -13.70 33.37 -8.77
CA ASP A 544 -13.16 34.57 -8.16
C ASP A 544 -11.94 35.14 -8.91
N ALA A 545 -11.71 34.69 -10.15
CA ALA A 545 -10.54 35.05 -10.96
C ALA A 545 -9.20 34.65 -10.30
N THR A 546 -9.16 33.47 -9.66
CA THR A 546 -7.93 32.88 -9.12
C THR A 546 -7.52 31.61 -9.87
N ASN A 547 -6.25 31.23 -9.77
CA ASN A 547 -5.75 29.92 -10.19
C ASN A 547 -5.93 28.87 -9.07
N TYR A 548 -5.39 27.65 -9.26
CA TYR A 548 -5.45 26.58 -8.25
C TYR A 548 -4.75 26.91 -6.93
N ASN A 549 -3.82 27.86 -6.91
CA ASN A 549 -3.13 28.32 -5.70
C ASN A 549 -3.84 29.51 -5.03
N GLY A 550 -5.03 29.90 -5.50
CA GLY A 550 -5.77 31.05 -4.96
C GLY A 550 -5.16 32.40 -5.33
N ALA A 551 -4.12 32.42 -6.17
CA ALA A 551 -3.52 33.66 -6.66
C ALA A 551 -4.39 34.28 -7.76
N LYS A 552 -4.55 35.61 -7.75
CA LYS A 552 -5.30 36.31 -8.80
C LYS A 552 -4.64 36.14 -10.15
N VAL A 553 -5.44 35.81 -11.15
CA VAL A 553 -4.96 35.68 -12.54
C VAL A 553 -4.71 37.07 -13.14
N PRO A 554 -3.68 37.23 -13.99
CA PRO A 554 -3.37 38.51 -14.60
C PRO A 554 -4.49 39.00 -15.55
N PRO A 555 -4.56 40.31 -15.85
CA PRO A 555 -5.42 40.82 -16.92
C PRO A 555 -5.11 40.10 -18.24
N GLY A 556 -6.15 39.65 -18.94
CA GLY A 556 -5.97 38.76 -20.07
C GLY A 556 -7.28 38.19 -20.60
N MET A 557 -7.15 37.34 -21.62
CA MET A 557 -8.26 36.57 -22.18
C MET A 557 -8.19 35.14 -21.64
N TYR A 558 -9.35 34.65 -21.24
CA TYR A 558 -9.56 33.29 -20.74
C TYR A 558 -10.73 32.65 -21.48
N ILE A 559 -10.78 31.33 -21.46
CA ILE A 559 -11.88 30.55 -22.03
C ILE A 559 -12.43 29.68 -20.91
N ALA A 560 -13.71 29.83 -20.62
CA ALA A 560 -14.45 28.88 -19.81
C ALA A 560 -15.12 27.86 -20.74
N SER A 561 -14.91 26.57 -20.51
CA SER A 561 -15.49 25.46 -21.27
C SER A 561 -16.17 24.46 -20.33
N MET A 562 -17.30 23.91 -20.74
CA MET A 562 -18.01 22.85 -20.03
C MET A 562 -18.43 21.78 -21.02
N GLN A 563 -18.20 20.51 -20.68
CA GLN A 563 -18.68 19.38 -21.46
C GLN A 563 -19.95 18.80 -20.84
N LEU A 564 -20.98 18.62 -21.68
CA LEU A 564 -22.20 17.89 -21.36
C LEU A 564 -22.39 16.81 -22.41
N HIS A 565 -22.29 15.54 -22.00
CA HIS A 565 -22.34 14.41 -22.91
C HIS A 565 -21.31 14.57 -24.06
N LYS A 566 -21.78 14.77 -25.30
CA LYS A 566 -20.93 14.94 -26.50
C LYS A 566 -20.81 16.39 -26.96
N GLU A 567 -21.32 17.35 -26.20
CA GLU A 567 -21.29 18.77 -26.55
C GLU A 567 -20.39 19.55 -25.58
N ILE A 568 -19.58 20.46 -26.11
CA ILE A 568 -18.78 21.39 -25.32
C ILE A 568 -19.36 22.80 -25.52
N HIS A 569 -19.68 23.47 -24.41
CA HIS A 569 -20.11 24.86 -24.39
C HIS A 569 -18.98 25.71 -23.86
N SER A 570 -18.64 26.79 -24.56
CA SER A 570 -17.57 27.69 -24.12
C SER A 570 -17.95 29.17 -24.18
N VAL A 571 -17.34 29.97 -23.31
CA VAL A 571 -17.46 31.42 -23.29
C VAL A 571 -16.09 32.05 -23.04
N LYS A 572 -15.77 33.08 -23.82
CA LYS A 572 -14.55 33.88 -23.61
C LYS A 572 -14.77 34.84 -22.45
N ILE A 573 -13.80 34.94 -21.56
CA ILE A 573 -13.80 35.86 -20.43
C ILE A 573 -12.65 36.84 -20.63
N GLN A 574 -12.96 38.14 -20.65
CA GLN A 574 -11.96 39.19 -20.68
C GLN A 574 -11.77 39.73 -19.26
N ILE A 575 -10.55 39.65 -18.72
CA ILE A 575 -10.17 40.23 -17.43
C ILE A 575 -9.39 41.52 -17.66
N THR A 576 -9.82 42.60 -17.03
CA THR A 576 -9.19 43.94 -17.11
C THR A 576 -8.76 44.42 -15.74
N ASP A 577 -7.83 45.38 -15.70
CA ASP A 577 -7.31 46.01 -14.46
C ASP A 577 -8.35 46.64 -13.51
#